data_AF-A0A6N7V1C7-F1
#
_entry.id   AF-A0A6N7V1C7-F1
#
_cell.length_a   1.000
_cell.length_b   1.000
_cell.length_c   1.000
_cell.angle_alpha   90.00
_cell.angle_beta   90.00
_cell.angle_gamma   90.00
#
_symmetry.space_group_name_H-M   'P 1'
#
loop_
_entity.id
_entity.type
_entity.pdbx_description
1 polymer ?
#
loop_
_entity_poly.entity_id
_entity_poly.type
_entity_poly.pdbx_seq_one_letter_code
_entity_poly.pdbx_strand_id
1 'polypeptide(L)'
;MKQIVQFIEDNNISEEEVAKAAHMSLRNFRRQIHSENRTQTRIVLILADYNHQSIDSIFFDQMYNQPVNLEGLTWTQVQDIMKLIHPELFTDIKRSSKFKDFEYNLKNDMGDRMRFVREVVFSLSQTQFGKYMEVTRNTAKYWDEGQINVDKILKISQRTNISMDFMIRDNYPLTLQTQGMSEALHLAVMTNCVLYRLRNMKQ
;
A
#
# COMPACT_ATOMS: atom_id res chain seq x y z
N MET A 1 -12.56 3.23 -10.10
CA MET A 1 -11.10 3.11 -10.22
C MET A 1 -10.70 4.08 -11.30
N LYS A 2 -9.98 5.11 -10.91
CA LYS A 2 -9.50 6.13 -11.84
C LYS A 2 -8.31 5.58 -12.61
N GLN A 3 -8.31 5.77 -13.92
CA GLN A 3 -7.14 5.51 -14.74
C GLN A 3 -6.15 6.67 -14.57
N ILE A 4 -4.86 6.39 -14.64
CA ILE A 4 -3.81 7.42 -14.53
C ILE A 4 -4.02 8.53 -15.57
N VAL A 5 -4.47 8.16 -16.76
CA VAL A 5 -4.83 9.10 -17.85
C VAL A 5 -5.89 10.08 -17.39
N GLN A 6 -6.99 9.59 -16.79
CA GLN A 6 -8.05 10.45 -16.25
C GLN A 6 -7.53 11.38 -15.16
N PHE A 7 -6.60 10.91 -14.31
CA PHE A 7 -5.98 11.76 -13.29
C PHE A 7 -5.14 12.89 -13.90
N ILE A 8 -4.40 12.61 -14.95
CA ILE A 8 -3.62 13.61 -15.69
C ILE A 8 -4.55 14.67 -16.30
N GLU A 9 -5.62 14.23 -16.95
CA GLU A 9 -6.62 15.10 -17.57
C GLU A 9 -7.34 15.98 -16.55
N ASP A 10 -7.86 15.39 -15.46
CA ASP A 10 -8.63 16.11 -14.44
C ASP A 10 -7.82 17.20 -13.72
N ASN A 11 -6.49 17.02 -13.64
CA ASN A 11 -5.59 17.96 -12.97
C ASN A 11 -4.79 18.83 -13.95
N ASN A 12 -5.08 18.78 -15.26
CA ASN A 12 -4.38 19.53 -16.31
C ASN A 12 -2.84 19.37 -16.28
N ILE A 13 -2.36 18.14 -16.03
CA ILE A 13 -0.91 17.86 -15.96
C ILE A 13 -0.35 17.66 -17.37
N SER A 14 0.81 18.24 -17.68
CA SER A 14 1.50 17.97 -18.94
C SER A 14 2.16 16.58 -18.95
N GLU A 15 1.74 15.73 -19.88
CA GLU A 15 2.36 14.42 -20.10
C GLU A 15 3.85 14.55 -20.46
N GLU A 16 4.24 15.58 -21.22
CA GLU A 16 5.62 15.86 -21.59
C GLU A 16 6.50 16.15 -20.38
N GLU A 17 6.01 16.95 -19.43
CA GLU A 17 6.73 17.28 -18.19
C GLU A 17 6.93 16.03 -17.33
N VAL A 18 5.88 15.24 -17.15
CA VAL A 18 5.95 13.98 -16.39
C VAL A 18 6.89 12.99 -17.07
N ALA A 19 6.81 12.83 -18.39
CA ALA A 19 7.70 11.94 -19.14
C ALA A 19 9.17 12.35 -18.98
N LYS A 20 9.46 13.66 -19.06
CA LYS A 20 10.80 14.22 -18.84
C LYS A 20 11.29 13.99 -17.41
N ALA A 21 10.46 14.26 -16.41
CA ALA A 21 10.75 14.02 -15.00
C ALA A 21 10.97 12.53 -14.70
N ALA A 22 10.32 11.63 -15.44
CA ALA A 22 10.51 10.19 -15.35
C ALA A 22 11.69 9.66 -16.19
N HIS A 23 12.44 10.54 -16.86
CA HIS A 23 13.55 10.21 -17.77
C HIS A 23 13.16 9.24 -18.88
N MET A 24 12.02 9.45 -19.52
CA MET A 24 11.57 8.65 -20.64
C MET A 24 10.99 9.49 -21.77
N SER A 25 10.92 8.92 -22.98
CA SER A 25 10.23 9.59 -24.10
C SER A 25 8.72 9.62 -23.87
N LEU A 26 8.05 10.65 -24.38
CA LEU A 26 6.58 10.77 -24.33
C LEU A 26 5.87 9.52 -24.86
N ARG A 27 6.39 8.93 -25.95
CA ARG A 27 5.87 7.67 -26.51
C ARG A 27 5.95 6.51 -25.51
N ASN A 28 7.06 6.38 -24.78
CA ASN A 28 7.20 5.32 -23.79
C ASN A 28 6.33 5.59 -22.55
N PHE A 29 6.22 6.86 -22.14
CA PHE A 29 5.35 7.30 -21.05
C PHE A 29 3.89 6.94 -21.34
N ARG A 30 3.35 7.37 -22.50
CA ARG A 30 2.00 7.01 -22.97
C ARG A 30 1.78 5.49 -22.94
N ARG A 31 2.73 4.73 -23.47
CA ARG A 31 2.64 3.26 -23.45
C ARG A 31 2.55 2.68 -22.04
N GLN A 32 3.18 3.30 -21.04
CA GLN A 32 3.07 2.84 -19.66
C GLN A 32 1.74 3.21 -19.03
N ILE A 33 1.31 4.48 -19.11
CA ILE A 33 0.05 4.93 -18.46
C ILE A 33 -1.21 4.31 -19.07
N HIS A 34 -1.15 3.84 -20.32
CA HIS A 34 -2.22 3.07 -20.96
C HIS A 34 -2.09 1.55 -20.77
N SER A 35 -1.05 1.06 -20.09
CA SER A 35 -0.84 -0.38 -19.89
C SER A 35 -1.27 -0.80 -18.49
N GLU A 36 -2.08 -1.86 -18.43
CA GLU A 36 -2.59 -2.44 -17.17
C GLU A 36 -1.55 -3.24 -16.35
N ASN A 37 -0.31 -3.36 -16.83
CA ASN A 37 0.68 -4.26 -16.21
C ASN A 37 2.13 -3.75 -16.29
N ARG A 38 2.34 -2.49 -16.66
CA ARG A 38 3.69 -1.98 -16.95
C ARG A 38 4.00 -0.65 -16.30
N THR A 39 3.05 -0.08 -15.56
CA THR A 39 3.25 1.25 -15.00
C THR A 39 4.33 1.20 -13.93
N GLN A 40 5.40 1.97 -14.16
CA GLN A 40 6.48 2.13 -13.20
C GLN A 40 6.03 2.99 -12.01
N THR A 41 6.47 2.61 -10.81
CA THR A 41 6.19 3.34 -9.56
C THR A 41 6.66 4.78 -9.59
N ARG A 42 7.76 5.06 -10.30
CA ARG A 42 8.28 6.42 -10.51
C ARG A 42 7.25 7.35 -11.17
N ILE A 43 6.42 6.85 -12.09
CA ILE A 43 5.42 7.68 -12.78
C ILE A 43 4.37 8.18 -11.78
N VAL A 44 3.81 7.28 -10.97
CA VAL A 44 2.77 7.65 -10.00
C VAL A 44 3.32 8.51 -8.87
N LEU A 45 4.58 8.28 -8.48
CA LEU A 45 5.26 9.14 -7.50
C LEU A 45 5.34 10.58 -8.02
N ILE A 46 5.81 10.77 -9.25
CA ILE A 46 5.92 12.08 -9.88
C ILE A 46 4.54 12.76 -9.98
N LEU A 47 3.52 12.03 -10.44
CA LEU A 47 2.16 12.57 -10.58
C LEU A 47 1.56 13.02 -9.24
N ALA A 48 1.78 12.23 -8.19
CA ALA A 48 1.33 12.54 -6.84
C ALA A 48 2.07 13.79 -6.30
N ASP A 49 3.38 13.87 -6.53
CA ASP A 49 4.21 14.99 -6.07
C ASP A 49 3.88 16.31 -6.78
N TYR A 50 3.62 16.26 -8.09
CA TYR A 50 3.22 17.44 -8.87
C TYR A 50 1.94 18.10 -8.33
N ASN A 51 1.01 17.32 -7.79
CA ASN A 51 -0.26 17.82 -7.26
C ASN A 51 -0.29 17.93 -5.74
N HIS A 52 0.81 17.64 -5.05
CA HIS A 52 0.86 17.57 -3.58
C HIS A 52 -0.22 16.63 -2.98
N GLN A 53 -0.43 15.49 -3.64
CA GLN A 53 -1.45 14.52 -3.29
C GLN A 53 -0.84 13.16 -2.91
N SER A 54 -1.64 12.31 -2.29
CA SER A 54 -1.25 10.93 -2.03
C SER A 54 -1.27 10.12 -3.32
N ILE A 55 -0.48 9.05 -3.39
CA ILE A 55 -0.56 8.09 -4.49
C ILE A 55 -1.94 7.40 -4.47
N ASP A 56 -2.46 7.14 -3.27
CA ASP A 56 -3.80 6.59 -3.08
C ASP A 56 -4.89 7.39 -3.82
N SER A 57 -4.84 8.74 -3.79
CA SER A 57 -5.87 9.57 -4.44
C SER A 57 -5.81 9.56 -5.96
N ILE A 58 -4.73 9.04 -6.56
CA ILE A 58 -4.67 8.81 -8.01
C ILE A 58 -5.64 7.70 -8.42
N PHE A 59 -5.87 6.70 -7.56
CA PHE A 59 -6.59 5.47 -7.90
C PHE A 59 -7.95 5.33 -7.21
N PHE A 60 -8.11 5.95 -6.03
CA PHE A 60 -9.25 5.77 -5.15
C PHE A 60 -10.13 7.03 -5.07
N ASP A 61 -11.19 7.09 -5.89
CA ASP A 61 -12.10 8.23 -5.99
C ASP A 61 -13.00 8.44 -4.74
N GLN A 62 -13.18 7.39 -3.93
CA GLN A 62 -14.18 7.32 -2.85
C GLN A 62 -13.53 7.07 -1.47
N MET A 63 -12.42 7.75 -1.19
CA MET A 63 -11.90 7.81 0.18
C MET A 63 -12.58 8.97 0.92
N TYR A 64 -13.85 8.80 1.28
CA TYR A 64 -14.60 9.82 2.04
C TYR A 64 -14.00 10.05 3.44
N ASN A 65 -13.20 9.09 3.92
CA ASN A 65 -12.57 9.11 5.22
C ASN A 65 -11.07 9.37 5.10
N GLN A 66 -10.48 10.09 6.06
CA GLN A 66 -9.04 10.34 6.09
C GLN A 66 -8.25 9.04 6.26
N PRO A 67 -7.07 8.91 5.61
CA PRO A 67 -6.15 7.80 5.84
C PRO A 67 -5.84 7.59 7.32
N VAL A 68 -5.69 6.35 7.74
CA VAL A 68 -5.40 6.00 9.14
C VAL A 68 -3.92 5.74 9.31
N ASN A 69 -3.19 6.65 9.97
CA ASN A 69 -1.80 6.42 10.34
C ASN A 69 -1.72 5.36 11.45
N LEU A 70 -0.82 4.38 11.33
CA LEU A 70 -0.56 3.31 12.31
C LEU A 70 0.79 3.48 13.05
N GLU A 71 1.53 4.55 12.79
CA GLU A 71 2.77 4.87 13.48
C GLU A 71 2.56 5.04 14.99
N GLY A 72 3.56 4.57 15.76
CA GLY A 72 3.54 4.57 17.22
C GLY A 72 2.75 3.42 17.85
N LEU A 73 2.12 2.54 17.05
CA LEU A 73 1.53 1.30 17.53
C LEU A 73 2.57 0.17 17.53
N THR A 74 2.42 -0.78 18.46
CA THR A 74 3.18 -2.03 18.42
C THR A 74 2.65 -2.95 17.33
N TRP A 75 3.44 -3.92 16.88
CA TRP A 75 3.00 -4.86 15.84
C TRP A 75 1.78 -5.68 16.23
N THR A 76 1.64 -6.04 17.51
CA THR A 76 0.43 -6.70 18.02
C THR A 76 -0.79 -5.79 17.89
N GLN A 77 -0.66 -4.49 18.20
CA GLN A 77 -1.74 -3.52 18.06
C GLN A 77 -2.13 -3.30 16.59
N VAL A 78 -1.14 -3.24 15.69
CA VAL A 78 -1.38 -3.20 14.24
C VAL A 78 -2.16 -4.43 13.79
N GLN A 79 -1.76 -5.63 14.22
CA GLN A 79 -2.48 -6.86 13.89
C GLN A 79 -3.91 -6.88 14.45
N ASP A 80 -4.16 -6.32 15.62
CA ASP A 80 -5.51 -6.18 16.18
C ASP A 80 -6.39 -5.25 15.32
N ILE A 81 -5.83 -4.15 14.82
CA ILE A 81 -6.50 -3.30 13.83
C ILE A 81 -6.80 -4.09 12.54
N MET A 82 -5.82 -4.85 12.02
CA MET A 82 -6.03 -5.61 10.78
C MET A 82 -7.08 -6.71 10.92
N LYS A 83 -7.20 -7.35 12.10
CA LYS A 83 -8.29 -8.31 12.38
C LYS A 83 -9.68 -7.68 12.33
N LEU A 84 -9.79 -6.41 12.71
CA LEU A 84 -11.05 -5.69 12.65
C LEU A 84 -11.45 -5.40 11.20
N ILE A 85 -10.47 -5.13 10.33
CA ILE A 85 -10.71 -4.78 8.92
C ILE A 85 -10.88 -6.03 8.04
N HIS A 86 -10.03 -7.03 8.24
CA HIS A 86 -9.94 -8.25 7.43
C HIS A 86 -10.00 -9.51 8.31
N PRO A 87 -11.11 -9.76 9.03
CA PRO A 87 -11.22 -10.85 10.00
C PRO A 87 -10.93 -12.23 9.38
N GLU A 88 -11.30 -12.43 8.12
CA GLU A 88 -11.09 -13.66 7.35
C GLU A 88 -9.60 -14.01 7.14
N LEU A 89 -8.70 -13.03 7.21
CA LEU A 89 -7.26 -13.24 7.14
C LEU A 89 -6.66 -13.75 8.45
N PHE A 90 -7.42 -13.73 9.54
CA PHE A 90 -6.93 -14.11 10.87
C PHE A 90 -7.65 -15.32 11.47
N THR A 91 -8.68 -15.83 10.78
CA THR A 91 -9.31 -17.13 11.04
C THR A 91 -8.52 -18.26 10.35
N ASP A 92 -8.20 -19.33 11.07
CA ASP A 92 -7.67 -20.60 10.53
C ASP A 92 -6.28 -20.62 9.86
N ILE A 93 -5.47 -19.57 10.04
CA ILE A 93 -4.10 -19.55 9.54
C ILE A 93 -3.13 -20.13 10.57
N LYS A 94 -2.51 -21.28 10.27
CA LYS A 94 -1.29 -21.73 10.97
C LYS A 94 -0.23 -20.65 10.77
N ARG A 95 -0.05 -19.82 11.79
CA ARG A 95 0.94 -18.74 11.81
C ARG A 95 2.33 -19.37 11.75
N SER A 96 3.16 -18.88 10.84
CA SER A 96 4.53 -19.36 10.74
C SER A 96 5.28 -19.00 12.03
N SER A 97 5.84 -20.00 12.70
CA SER A 97 6.72 -19.81 13.87
C SER A 97 8.12 -19.28 13.50
N LYS A 98 8.35 -18.97 12.21
CA LYS A 98 9.67 -18.62 11.65
C LYS A 98 9.79 -17.17 11.18
N PHE A 99 8.89 -16.27 11.57
CA PHE A 99 9.09 -14.85 11.26
C PHE A 99 10.27 -14.37 12.10
N LYS A 100 11.44 -14.34 11.47
CA LYS A 100 12.73 -14.05 12.11
C LYS A 100 12.78 -12.59 12.55
N ASP A 101 13.66 -12.33 13.51
CA ASP A 101 14.30 -11.04 13.77
C ASP A 101 15.03 -10.56 12.49
N PHE A 102 14.27 -10.08 11.51
CA PHE A 102 14.78 -9.47 10.30
C PHE A 102 14.60 -7.96 10.45
N GLU A 103 15.70 -7.21 10.32
CA GLU A 103 15.64 -5.76 10.29
C GLU A 103 15.19 -5.33 8.89
N TYR A 104 13.92 -4.93 8.79
CA TYR A 104 13.34 -4.45 7.53
C TYR A 104 13.80 -3.03 7.25
N ASN A 105 14.32 -2.78 6.06
CA ASN A 105 14.58 -1.43 5.60
C ASN A 105 13.30 -0.77 5.06
N LEU A 106 12.42 -0.38 5.98
CA LEU A 106 11.14 0.27 5.64
C LEU A 106 11.31 1.68 5.06
N LYS A 107 12.51 2.26 5.16
CA LYS A 107 12.76 3.65 4.76
C LYS A 107 12.83 3.83 3.25
N ASN A 108 13.44 2.89 2.53
CA ASN A 108 13.64 3.05 1.09
C ASN A 108 13.65 1.74 0.28
N ASP A 109 13.49 0.58 0.92
CA ASP A 109 13.38 -0.69 0.20
C ASP A 109 11.92 -1.11 0.04
N MET A 110 11.44 -1.11 -1.20
CA MET A 110 10.07 -1.52 -1.52
C MET A 110 9.84 -3.01 -1.27
N GLY A 111 10.83 -3.87 -1.53
CA GLY A 111 10.73 -5.31 -1.30
C GLY A 111 10.59 -5.64 0.19
N ASP A 112 11.37 -4.97 1.05
CA ASP A 112 11.25 -5.11 2.50
C ASP A 112 9.92 -4.57 3.03
N ARG A 113 9.40 -3.47 2.47
CA ARG A 113 8.04 -3.02 2.80
C ARG A 113 6.97 -4.03 2.42
N MET A 114 7.07 -4.65 1.24
CA MET A 114 6.16 -5.73 0.83
C MET A 114 6.27 -6.95 1.75
N ARG A 115 7.49 -7.35 2.09
CA ARG A 115 7.75 -8.45 3.03
C ARG A 115 7.19 -8.14 4.41
N PHE A 116 7.38 -6.91 4.90
CA PHE A 116 6.86 -6.44 6.18
C PHE A 116 5.34 -6.49 6.23
N VAL A 117 4.65 -6.00 5.19
CA VAL A 117 3.19 -6.11 5.08
C VAL A 117 2.76 -7.58 5.18
N ARG A 118 3.42 -8.46 4.43
CA ARG A 118 3.06 -9.88 4.43
C ARG A 118 3.34 -10.58 5.77
N GLU A 119 4.53 -10.40 6.33
CA GLU A 119 5.01 -11.17 7.49
C GLU A 119 4.60 -10.55 8.83
N VAL A 120 4.69 -9.23 8.96
CA VAL A 120 4.45 -8.55 10.23
C VAL A 120 2.99 -8.13 10.33
N VAL A 121 2.45 -7.47 9.30
CA VAL A 121 1.08 -6.94 9.34
C VAL A 121 0.04 -8.06 9.26
N PHE A 122 0.23 -9.02 8.33
CA PHE A 122 -0.74 -10.11 8.12
C PHE A 122 -0.30 -11.49 8.62
N SER A 123 0.96 -11.68 9.02
CA SER A 123 1.46 -12.99 9.47
C SER A 123 1.28 -14.13 8.45
N LEU A 124 1.44 -13.82 7.17
CA LEU A 124 1.24 -14.76 6.06
C LEU A 124 2.56 -15.28 5.49
N SER A 125 2.61 -16.57 5.18
CA SER A 125 3.65 -17.11 4.30
C SER A 125 3.46 -16.62 2.85
N GLN A 126 4.50 -16.66 2.02
CA GLN A 126 4.38 -16.39 0.57
C GLN A 126 3.30 -17.23 -0.11
N THR A 127 3.11 -18.48 0.32
CA THR A 127 2.08 -19.36 -0.22
C THR A 127 0.68 -18.89 0.15
N GLN A 128 0.45 -18.53 1.42
CA GLN A 128 -0.85 -18.06 1.88
C GLN A 128 -1.17 -16.68 1.31
N PHE A 129 -0.19 -15.77 1.29
CA PHE A 129 -0.35 -14.46 0.67
C PHE A 129 -0.60 -14.58 -0.83
N GLY A 130 0.12 -15.47 -1.53
CA GLY A 130 -0.14 -15.77 -2.94
C GLY A 130 -1.57 -16.25 -3.16
N LYS A 131 -2.08 -17.18 -2.35
CA LYS A 131 -3.48 -17.63 -2.42
C LYS A 131 -4.45 -16.47 -2.21
N TYR A 132 -4.24 -15.66 -1.17
CA TYR A 132 -5.09 -14.51 -0.87
C TYR A 132 -5.09 -13.46 -2.00
N MET A 133 -3.95 -13.27 -2.63
CA MET A 133 -3.77 -12.35 -3.75
C MET A 133 -4.10 -12.98 -5.10
N GLU A 134 -4.55 -14.24 -5.15
CA GLU A 134 -4.81 -15.01 -6.37
C GLU A 134 -3.62 -15.02 -7.34
N VAL A 135 -2.42 -15.25 -6.80
CA VAL A 135 -1.17 -15.38 -7.56
C VAL A 135 -0.37 -16.58 -7.07
N THR A 136 0.62 -16.99 -7.85
CA THR A 136 1.52 -18.06 -7.43
C THR A 136 2.38 -17.62 -6.25
N ARG A 137 2.85 -18.60 -5.45
CA ARG A 137 3.87 -18.35 -4.41
C ARG A 137 5.10 -17.63 -4.99
N ASN A 138 5.54 -17.99 -6.20
CA ASN A 138 6.71 -17.37 -6.83
C ASN A 138 6.46 -15.91 -7.16
N THR A 139 5.25 -15.56 -7.60
CA THR A 139 4.85 -14.18 -7.81
C THR A 139 4.91 -13.39 -6.50
N ALA A 140 4.38 -13.92 -5.40
CA ALA A 140 4.47 -13.29 -4.08
C ALA A 140 5.94 -13.14 -3.62
N LYS A 141 6.79 -14.14 -3.88
CA LYS A 141 8.23 -14.07 -3.61
C LYS A 141 8.89 -12.91 -4.38
N TYR A 142 8.60 -12.76 -5.68
CA TYR A 142 9.18 -11.66 -6.47
C TYR A 142 8.75 -10.28 -5.95
N TRP A 143 7.55 -10.16 -5.38
CA TRP A 143 7.12 -8.91 -4.76
C TRP A 143 7.93 -8.57 -3.49
N ASP A 144 8.25 -9.57 -2.66
CA ASP A 144 9.16 -9.41 -1.50
C ASP A 144 10.61 -9.08 -1.90
N GLU A 145 10.96 -9.26 -3.18
CA GLU A 145 12.26 -8.91 -3.77
C GLU A 145 12.20 -7.57 -4.51
N GLY A 146 11.10 -6.82 -4.38
CA GLY A 146 10.90 -5.51 -5.00
C GLY A 146 10.53 -5.54 -6.49
N GLN A 147 10.34 -6.72 -7.10
CA GLN A 147 9.93 -6.87 -8.50
C GLN A 147 8.40 -6.70 -8.64
N ILE A 148 7.93 -5.50 -8.31
CA ILE A 148 6.51 -5.15 -8.25
C ILE A 148 6.26 -3.82 -8.98
N ASN A 149 5.17 -3.76 -9.74
CA ASN A 149 4.74 -2.58 -10.50
C ASN A 149 3.51 -1.96 -9.82
N VAL A 150 3.06 -0.80 -10.32
CA VAL A 150 1.93 -0.08 -9.74
C VAL A 150 0.66 -0.92 -9.71
N ASP A 151 0.36 -1.66 -10.77
CA ASP A 151 -0.88 -2.45 -10.87
C ASP A 151 -0.97 -3.53 -9.79
N LYS A 152 0.16 -4.19 -9.51
CA LYS A 152 0.28 -5.17 -8.42
C LYS A 152 0.18 -4.50 -7.05
N ILE A 153 0.81 -3.34 -6.85
CA ILE A 153 0.73 -2.57 -5.60
C ILE A 153 -0.71 -2.12 -5.35
N LEU A 154 -1.41 -1.64 -6.39
CA LEU A 154 -2.82 -1.27 -6.33
C LEU A 154 -3.68 -2.47 -5.92
N LYS A 155 -3.48 -3.65 -6.53
CA LYS A 155 -4.17 -4.89 -6.14
C LYS A 155 -3.97 -5.21 -4.66
N ILE A 156 -2.74 -5.05 -4.16
CA ILE A 156 -2.42 -5.30 -2.75
C ILE A 156 -3.12 -4.26 -1.86
N SER A 157 -3.01 -2.97 -2.20
CA SER A 157 -3.65 -1.90 -1.46
C SER A 157 -5.17 -2.09 -1.36
N GLN A 158 -5.82 -2.51 -2.44
CA GLN A 158 -7.25 -2.81 -2.46
C GLN A 158 -7.65 -3.96 -1.55
N ARG A 159 -6.84 -5.04 -1.53
CA ARG A 159 -7.14 -6.22 -0.71
C ARG A 159 -6.71 -6.10 0.75
N THR A 160 -5.84 -5.15 1.06
CA THR A 160 -5.21 -5.06 2.40
C THR A 160 -5.51 -3.77 3.13
N ASN A 161 -6.07 -2.77 2.44
CA ASN A 161 -6.16 -1.39 2.91
C ASN A 161 -4.82 -0.73 3.24
N ILE A 162 -3.68 -1.35 2.95
CA ILE A 162 -2.38 -0.70 3.12
C ILE A 162 -2.20 0.37 2.04
N SER A 163 -1.85 1.57 2.44
CA SER A 163 -1.64 2.71 1.56
C SER A 163 -0.55 2.44 0.52
N MET A 164 -0.79 2.85 -0.74
CA MET A 164 0.21 2.84 -1.80
C MET A 164 1.37 3.79 -1.49
N ASP A 165 1.12 4.88 -0.75
CA ASP A 165 2.15 5.79 -0.30
C ASP A 165 3.15 5.09 0.62
N PHE A 166 2.68 4.29 1.59
CA PHE A 166 3.59 3.47 2.40
C PHE A 166 4.43 2.52 1.55
N MET A 167 3.82 1.84 0.57
CA MET A 167 4.51 0.83 -0.24
C MET A 167 5.51 1.44 -1.24
N ILE A 168 5.27 2.66 -1.74
CA ILE A 168 6.08 3.27 -2.82
C ILE A 168 7.00 4.38 -2.29
N ARG A 169 6.51 5.30 -1.46
CA ARG A 169 7.25 6.51 -1.06
C ARG A 169 8.28 6.20 0.00
N ASP A 170 9.48 6.72 -0.17
CA ASP A 170 10.52 6.59 0.85
C ASP A 170 10.14 7.38 2.11
N ASN A 171 10.52 6.86 3.27
CA ASN A 171 10.28 7.43 4.60
C ASN A 171 8.80 7.77 4.88
N TYR A 172 7.87 6.98 4.33
CA TYR A 172 6.44 7.18 4.56
C TYR A 172 5.94 6.27 5.70
N PRO A 173 5.12 6.78 6.63
CA PRO A 173 4.62 5.98 7.75
C PRO A 173 3.65 4.89 7.30
N LEU A 174 3.59 3.78 8.04
CA LEU A 174 2.59 2.74 7.82
C LEU A 174 1.18 3.33 7.98
N THR A 175 0.44 3.40 6.88
CA THR A 175 -0.86 4.08 6.81
C THR A 175 -1.85 3.18 6.08
N LEU A 176 -3.13 3.25 6.48
CA LEU A 176 -4.22 2.59 5.80
C LEU A 176 -4.97 3.57 4.88
N GLN A 177 -5.24 3.15 3.65
CA GLN A 177 -6.25 3.75 2.80
C GLN A 177 -7.64 3.26 3.22
N THR A 178 -8.67 4.09 3.03
CA THR A 178 -10.00 3.89 3.61
C THR A 178 -11.09 3.56 2.60
N GLN A 179 -10.73 3.34 1.33
CA GLN A 179 -11.66 2.90 0.32
C GLN A 179 -12.33 1.59 0.75
N GLY A 180 -13.67 1.57 0.66
CA GLY A 180 -14.49 0.42 1.03
C GLY A 180 -14.77 0.28 2.54
N MET A 181 -14.15 1.09 3.39
CA MET A 181 -14.50 1.12 4.82
C MET A 181 -15.82 1.88 5.03
N SER A 182 -16.75 1.27 5.75
CA SER A 182 -17.91 2.01 6.27
C SER A 182 -17.46 3.05 7.28
N GLU A 183 -18.24 4.12 7.46
CA GLU A 183 -17.98 5.15 8.47
C GLU A 183 -17.82 4.55 9.88
N ALA A 184 -18.67 3.58 10.23
CA ALA A 184 -18.59 2.88 11.52
C ALA A 184 -17.27 2.10 11.69
N LEU A 185 -16.82 1.40 10.64
CA LEU A 185 -15.55 0.67 10.67
C LEU A 185 -14.37 1.64 10.77
N HIS A 186 -14.38 2.72 9.98
CA HIS A 186 -13.34 3.75 10.03
C HIS A 186 -13.22 4.38 11.42
N LEU A 187 -14.34 4.76 12.03
CA LEU A 187 -14.37 5.34 13.37
C LEU A 187 -13.86 4.36 14.43
N ALA A 188 -14.22 3.07 14.31
CA ALA A 188 -13.74 2.03 15.21
C ALA A 188 -12.22 1.85 15.11
N VAL A 189 -11.67 1.81 13.89
CA VAL A 189 -10.23 1.73 13.62
C VAL A 189 -9.49 2.95 14.20
N MET A 190 -9.97 4.17 13.89
CA MET A 190 -9.37 5.41 14.37
C MET A 190 -9.36 5.49 15.90
N THR A 191 -10.48 5.14 16.53
CA THR A 191 -10.62 5.13 17.99
C THR A 191 -9.64 4.16 18.64
N ASN A 192 -9.50 2.95 18.11
CA ASN A 192 -8.53 1.99 18.62
C ASN A 192 -7.08 2.50 18.47
N CYS A 193 -6.75 3.13 17.34
CA CYS A 193 -5.42 3.73 17.14
C CYS A 193 -5.10 4.81 18.18
N VAL A 194 -6.06 5.71 18.46
CA VAL A 194 -5.91 6.75 19.49
C VAL A 194 -5.74 6.12 20.88
N LEU A 195 -6.58 5.15 21.23
CA LEU A 195 -6.50 4.47 22.53
C LEU A 195 -5.18 3.74 22.73
N TYR A 196 -4.66 3.07 21.70
CA TYR A 196 -3.36 2.40 21.77
C TYR A 196 -2.23 3.41 21.97
N ARG A 197 -2.22 4.52 21.24
CA ARG A 197 -1.21 5.58 21.44
C ARG A 197 -1.23 6.14 22.86
N LEU A 198 -2.42 6.45 23.39
CA LEU A 198 -2.57 6.93 24.77
C LEU A 198 -2.08 5.91 25.81
N ARG A 199 -2.24 4.61 25.54
CA ARG A 199 -1.70 3.55 26.41
C ARG A 199 -0.18 3.48 26.33
N ASN A 200 0.38 3.59 25.13
CA ASN A 200 1.82 3.51 24.92
C ASN A 200 2.56 4.72 25.53
N MET A 201 1.94 5.91 25.56
CA MET A 201 2.51 7.10 26.22
C MET A 201 2.57 7.00 27.76
N LYS A 202 1.85 6.06 28.37
CA LYS A 202 1.82 5.87 29.83
C LYS A 202 2.84 4.83 30.32
N GLN A 203 3.57 4.20 29.41
CA GLN A 203 4.64 3.23 29.68
C GLN A 203 5.99 3.93 29.60
#